data_AF-A0AAU3IGU4-F1
#
_entry.id   AF-A0AAU3IGU4-F1
#
_cell.length_a   1.000
_cell.length_b   1.000
_cell.length_c   1.000
_cell.angle_alpha   90.00
_cell.angle_beta   90.00
_cell.angle_gamma   90.00
#
_symmetry.space_group_name_H-M   'P 1'
#
loop_
_entity.id
_entity.type
_entity.pdbx_description
1 polymer ?
#
loop_
_entity_poly.entity_id
_entity_poly.type
_entity_poly.pdbx_seq_one_letter_code
_entity_poly.pdbx_strand_id
1 'polypeptide(L)'
;MRGLRGGQDEPGASPATVRGSRNDRGDGRRYEALGRVMAALSGEAETLEACGDLTWWRTTDHSWHVEWRDGPQAAEVAALLVERIGEPGPDAAPAAPAGPAAASTAVIDVMGVTFVLRAIDPFGMERLRSRPGLWRLSAALDGPAGAGERSRQHWEELLGG
;
A
#
# COMPACT_ATOMS: atom_id res chain seq x y z
N MET A 1 -2.00 44.14 68.80
CA MET A 1 -3.04 43.60 67.89
C MET A 1 -2.62 42.22 67.45
N ARG A 2 -3.46 41.21 67.72
CA ARG A 2 -3.19 39.77 67.55
C ARG A 2 -3.85 39.34 66.23
N GLY A 3 -3.06 39.02 65.21
CA GLY A 3 -3.55 38.53 63.91
C GLY A 3 -3.69 37.02 63.91
N LEU A 4 -4.85 36.56 63.45
CA LEU A 4 -5.37 35.19 63.55
C LEU A 4 -4.80 34.23 62.49
N ARG A 5 -4.76 32.97 62.92
CA ARG A 5 -4.43 31.74 62.20
C ARG A 5 -5.60 31.34 61.29
N GLY A 6 -5.32 31.06 60.02
CA GLY A 6 -6.14 30.26 59.10
C GLY A 6 -5.13 29.63 58.13
N GLY A 7 -5.03 28.32 57.96
CA GLY A 7 -6.08 27.33 57.74
C GLY A 7 -5.72 26.67 56.40
N GLN A 8 -4.93 25.60 56.45
CA GLN A 8 -4.67 24.72 55.30
C GLN A 8 -5.95 23.97 54.94
N ASP A 9 -6.20 23.79 53.65
CA ASP A 9 -6.52 22.51 52.97
C ASP A 9 -7.40 22.75 51.74
N GLU A 10 -6.79 22.77 50.56
CA GLU A 10 -7.44 22.53 49.26
C GLU A 10 -6.56 21.52 48.50
N PRO A 11 -7.00 20.26 48.30
CA PRO A 11 -6.26 19.27 47.52
C PRO A 11 -6.53 19.51 46.03
N GLY A 12 -5.77 20.43 45.43
CA GLY A 12 -5.88 20.78 44.02
C GLY A 12 -5.07 19.87 43.10
N ALA A 13 -5.79 19.21 42.19
CA ALA A 13 -5.36 18.64 40.90
C ALA A 13 -4.81 17.19 40.87
N SER A 14 -5.72 16.28 40.54
CA SER A 14 -5.46 14.97 39.94
C SER A 14 -4.61 15.08 38.64
N PRO A 15 -3.57 14.25 38.45
CA PRO A 15 -2.82 14.20 37.21
C PRO A 15 -3.49 13.25 36.20
N ALA A 16 -4.57 13.69 35.54
CA ALA A 16 -5.22 12.91 34.48
C ALA A 16 -4.73 13.26 33.06
N THR A 17 -3.86 14.28 32.89
CA THR A 17 -3.63 14.90 31.56
C THR A 17 -2.40 14.39 30.80
N VAL A 18 -1.59 13.47 31.35
CA VAL A 18 -0.33 13.04 30.70
C VAL A 18 -0.56 11.99 29.59
N ARG A 19 -1.70 11.30 29.59
CA ARG A 19 -1.96 10.17 28.66
C ARG A 19 -2.40 10.59 27.26
N GLY A 20 -3.01 11.78 27.09
CA GLY A 20 -3.51 12.28 25.80
C GLY A 20 -2.37 12.71 24.84
N SER A 21 -1.42 13.50 25.33
CA SER A 21 -0.33 14.07 24.50
C SER A 21 0.59 13.05 23.81
N ARG A 22 0.74 11.84 24.36
CA ARG A 22 1.57 10.79 23.74
C ARG A 22 0.83 10.07 22.62
N ASN A 23 -0.47 9.85 22.78
CA ASN A 23 -1.31 9.25 21.74
C ASN A 23 -1.54 10.22 20.58
N ASP A 24 -1.80 11.50 20.87
CA ASP A 24 -2.00 12.54 19.83
C ASP A 24 -0.77 12.70 18.94
N ARG A 25 0.44 12.62 19.52
CA ARG A 25 1.70 12.69 18.76
C ARG A 25 1.93 11.44 17.90
N GLY A 26 1.49 10.27 18.39
CA GLY A 26 1.52 9.02 17.64
C GLY A 26 0.55 9.04 16.46
N ASP A 27 -0.66 9.56 16.66
CA ASP A 27 -1.66 9.70 15.59
C ASP A 27 -1.26 10.77 14.57
N GLY A 28 -0.71 11.90 15.01
CA GLY A 28 -0.16 12.92 14.11
C GLY A 28 0.89 12.36 13.15
N ARG A 29 1.85 11.58 13.66
CA ARG A 29 2.86 10.91 12.83
C ARG A 29 2.23 9.94 11.82
N ARG A 30 1.18 9.21 12.21
CA ARG A 30 0.52 8.24 11.32
C ARG A 30 -0.20 8.92 10.16
N TYR A 31 -0.87 10.04 10.42
CA TYR A 31 -1.51 10.82 9.37
C TYR A 31 -0.49 11.56 8.50
N GLU A 32 0.63 12.01 9.08
CA GLU A 32 1.75 12.56 8.30
C GLU A 32 2.34 11.51 7.35
N ALA A 33 2.61 10.30 7.83
CA ALA A 33 3.11 9.21 6.99
C ALA A 33 2.14 8.86 5.86
N LEU A 34 0.83 8.81 6.15
CA LEU A 34 -0.20 8.62 5.12
C LEU A 34 -0.18 9.76 4.10
N GLY A 35 -0.07 11.01 4.56
CA GLY A 35 0.02 12.18 3.69
C GLY A 35 1.20 12.09 2.71
N ARG A 36 2.37 11.62 3.18
CA ARG A 36 3.54 11.41 2.31
C ARG A 36 3.33 10.30 1.29
N VAL A 37 2.72 9.19 1.70
CA VAL A 37 2.37 8.10 0.76
C VAL A 37 1.39 8.59 -0.31
N MET A 38 0.33 9.29 0.08
CA MET A 38 -0.65 9.83 -0.86
C MET A 38 -0.05 10.90 -1.78
N ALA A 39 0.83 11.76 -1.25
CA ALA A 39 1.55 12.75 -2.05
C ALA A 39 2.46 12.08 -3.10
N ALA A 40 3.22 11.05 -2.71
CA ALA A 40 4.07 10.28 -3.62
C ALA A 40 3.24 9.59 -4.71
N LEU A 41 2.11 8.96 -4.36
CA LEU A 41 1.19 8.38 -5.35
C LEU A 41 0.61 9.44 -6.30
N SER A 42 0.26 10.63 -5.78
CA SER A 42 -0.30 11.71 -6.60
C SER A 42 0.72 12.36 -7.55
N GLY A 43 2.01 12.31 -7.21
CA GLY A 43 3.09 12.74 -8.10
C GLY A 43 3.29 11.81 -9.29
N GLU A 44 2.86 10.56 -9.17
CA GLU A 44 2.96 9.51 -10.18
C GLU A 44 1.62 9.30 -10.89
N ALA A 45 1.20 10.33 -11.65
CA ALA A 45 -0.11 10.37 -12.29
C ALA A 45 -0.47 9.11 -13.09
N GLU A 46 0.47 8.55 -13.87
CA GLU A 46 0.25 7.32 -14.65
C GLU A 46 -0.03 6.10 -13.75
N THR A 47 0.70 5.99 -12.64
CA THR A 47 0.51 4.91 -11.64
C THR A 47 -0.85 5.05 -10.96
N LEU A 48 -1.24 6.28 -10.61
CA LEU A 48 -2.50 6.56 -9.95
C LEU A 48 -3.71 6.33 -10.87
N GLU A 49 -3.62 6.76 -12.13
CA GLU A 49 -4.67 6.52 -13.14
C GLU A 49 -4.87 5.03 -13.44
N ALA A 50 -3.79 4.24 -13.34
CA ALA A 50 -3.87 2.79 -13.49
C ALA A 50 -4.49 2.08 -12.27
N CYS A 51 -4.41 2.68 -11.07
CA CYS A 51 -5.02 2.15 -9.86
C CYS A 51 -6.53 2.39 -9.85
N GLY A 52 -7.31 1.41 -10.32
CA GLY A 52 -8.77 1.44 -10.19
C GLY A 52 -9.19 1.35 -8.72
N ASP A 53 -10.29 2.00 -8.35
CA ASP A 53 -10.90 1.89 -7.02
C ASP A 53 -9.92 2.01 -5.83
N LEU A 54 -8.96 2.94 -5.89
CA LEU A 54 -7.99 3.16 -4.82
C LEU A 54 -8.70 3.56 -3.51
N THR A 55 -8.42 2.83 -2.45
CA THR A 55 -8.94 3.06 -1.10
C THR A 55 -7.86 2.86 -0.05
N TRP A 56 -8.04 3.49 1.12
CA TRP A 56 -7.16 3.29 2.26
C TRP A 56 -7.93 3.32 3.57
N TRP A 57 -7.47 2.54 4.54
CA TRP A 57 -8.07 2.48 5.87
C TRP A 57 -7.02 2.11 6.92
N ARG A 58 -7.33 2.45 8.17
CA ARG A 58 -6.49 2.10 9.33
C ARG A 58 -7.05 0.87 10.03
N THR A 59 -6.18 -0.04 10.41
CA THR A 59 -6.51 -1.26 11.18
C THR A 59 -6.28 -1.06 12.68
N THR A 60 -6.69 -2.06 13.47
CA THR A 60 -6.58 -2.03 14.94
C THR A 60 -5.14 -2.13 15.45
N ASP A 61 -4.22 -2.65 14.64
CA ASP A 61 -2.78 -2.67 14.89
C ASP A 61 -2.07 -1.35 14.53
N HIS A 62 -2.86 -0.33 14.14
CA HIS A 62 -2.40 1.00 13.72
C HIS A 62 -1.59 1.03 12.41
N SER A 63 -1.58 -0.04 11.63
CA SER A 63 -1.07 0.01 10.26
C SER A 63 -2.09 0.65 9.32
N TRP A 64 -1.58 1.13 8.19
CA TRP A 64 -2.40 1.60 7.08
C TRP A 64 -2.47 0.52 6.02
N HIS A 65 -3.66 0.32 5.49
CA HIS A 65 -3.87 -0.49 4.29
C HIS A 65 -4.15 0.45 3.14
N VAL A 66 -3.48 0.22 2.01
CA VAL A 66 -3.72 0.90 0.75
C VAL A 66 -4.04 -0.18 -0.27
N GLU A 67 -5.23 -0.11 -0.84
CA GLU A 67 -5.73 -1.12 -1.77
C GLU A 67 -6.24 -0.46 -3.02
N TRP A 68 -5.97 -1.10 -4.15
CA TRP A 68 -6.51 -0.72 -5.44
C TRP A 68 -6.86 -1.99 -6.21
N ARG A 69 -7.68 -1.83 -7.24
CA ARG A 69 -8.14 -2.87 -8.15
C ARG A 69 -7.62 -2.58 -9.56
N ASP A 70 -7.18 -3.63 -10.24
CA ASP A 70 -6.47 -3.53 -11.52
C ASP A 70 -5.19 -2.67 -11.43
N GLY A 71 -4.38 -2.62 -12.48
CA GLY A 71 -3.21 -1.73 -12.51
C GLY A 71 -1.92 -2.34 -11.94
N PRO A 72 -0.99 -1.52 -11.40
CA PRO A 72 0.36 -1.97 -11.11
C PRO A 72 0.42 -3.00 -9.98
N GLN A 73 1.48 -3.80 -9.99
CA GLN A 73 1.73 -4.77 -8.94
C GLN A 73 2.06 -4.07 -7.62
N ALA A 74 1.66 -4.67 -6.50
CA ALA A 74 1.98 -4.12 -5.18
C ALA A 74 3.49 -3.96 -4.94
N ALA A 75 4.31 -4.85 -5.51
CA ALA A 75 5.76 -4.76 -5.47
C ALA A 75 6.32 -3.55 -6.25
N GLU A 76 5.73 -3.22 -7.40
CA GLU A 76 6.13 -2.07 -8.22
C GLU A 76 5.79 -0.76 -7.50
N VAL A 77 4.57 -0.67 -6.97
CA VAL A 77 4.14 0.49 -6.17
C VAL A 77 4.98 0.63 -4.89
N ALA A 78 5.33 -0.48 -4.23
CA ALA A 78 6.21 -0.44 -3.06
C ALA A 78 7.59 0.15 -3.39
N ALA A 79 8.21 -0.30 -4.49
CA ALA A 79 9.53 0.18 -4.91
C ALA A 79 9.49 1.68 -5.25
N LEU A 80 8.48 2.09 -6.02
CA LEU A 80 8.23 3.48 -6.37
C LEU A 80 8.03 4.37 -5.14
N LEU A 81 7.23 3.93 -4.17
CA LEU A 81 7.00 4.69 -2.94
C LEU A 81 8.28 4.85 -2.10
N VAL A 82 9.06 3.79 -1.95
CA VAL A 82 10.33 3.85 -1.22
C VAL A 82 11.30 4.83 -1.88
N GLU A 83 11.39 4.79 -3.22
CA GLU A 83 12.23 5.70 -3.99
C GLU A 83 11.78 7.16 -3.82
N ARG A 84 10.50 7.46 -4.08
CA ARG A 84 10.01 8.85 -4.11
C ARG A 84 9.91 9.49 -2.73
N ILE A 85 9.57 8.72 -1.70
CA ILE A 85 9.54 9.26 -0.33
C ILE A 85 10.96 9.44 0.22
N GLY A 86 11.90 8.56 -0.19
CA GLY A 86 13.30 8.62 0.22
C GLY A 86 14.15 9.62 -0.58
N GLU A 87 13.64 10.16 -1.67
CA GLU A 87 14.37 11.07 -2.55
C GLU A 87 14.84 12.33 -1.79
N PRO A 88 16.13 12.71 -1.86
CA PRO A 88 16.64 13.87 -1.14
C PRO A 88 15.91 15.17 -1.51
N GLY A 89 15.29 15.80 -0.52
CA GLY A 89 14.49 17.00 -0.72
C GLY A 89 13.87 17.50 0.60
N PRO A 90 13.13 18.63 0.56
CA PRO A 90 12.46 19.16 1.75
C PRO A 90 11.44 18.20 2.35
N ASP A 91 10.85 17.34 1.51
CA ASP A 91 9.81 16.37 1.88
C ASP A 91 10.33 14.94 2.01
N ALA A 92 11.66 14.75 2.01
CA ALA A 92 12.28 13.45 2.21
C ALA A 92 11.89 12.85 3.58
N ALA A 93 11.57 11.57 3.60
CA ALA A 93 11.31 10.82 4.82
C ALA A 93 11.96 9.42 4.76
N PRO A 94 12.27 8.82 5.94
CA PRO A 94 12.67 7.43 5.99
C PRO A 94 11.55 6.53 5.45
N ALA A 95 11.82 5.82 4.36
CA ALA A 95 10.96 4.81 3.78
C ALA A 95 11.79 3.56 3.45
N ALA A 96 11.26 2.38 3.74
CA ALA A 96 11.95 1.12 3.47
C ALA A 96 10.97 -0.04 3.24
N PRO A 97 11.35 -1.08 2.47
CA PRO A 97 10.62 -2.34 2.46
C PRO A 97 10.63 -2.98 3.85
N ALA A 98 9.49 -3.50 4.30
CA ALA A 98 9.30 -4.11 5.62
C ALA A 98 8.98 -5.61 5.56
N GLY A 99 8.94 -6.20 4.37
CA GLY A 99 8.68 -7.62 4.16
C GLY A 99 8.81 -8.02 2.69
N PRO A 100 8.50 -9.29 2.36
CA PRO A 100 8.47 -9.75 0.98
C PRO A 100 7.49 -8.91 0.14
N ALA A 101 7.93 -8.52 -1.05
CA ALA A 101 7.09 -7.85 -2.03
C ALA A 101 6.67 -8.86 -3.11
N ALA A 102 5.36 -9.01 -3.28
CA ALA A 102 4.75 -9.88 -4.29
C ALA A 102 3.80 -9.07 -5.19
N ALA A 103 3.31 -9.71 -6.26
CA ALA A 103 2.44 -9.05 -7.23
C ALA A 103 1.17 -8.44 -6.60
N SER A 104 0.54 -9.16 -5.66
CA SER A 104 -0.71 -8.73 -5.02
C SER A 104 -0.54 -8.04 -3.67
N THR A 105 0.61 -8.17 -3.03
CA THR A 105 0.82 -7.63 -1.68
C THR A 105 2.28 -7.26 -1.44
N ALA A 106 2.51 -6.11 -0.82
CA ALA A 106 3.81 -5.67 -0.36
C ALA A 106 3.67 -4.89 0.95
N VAL A 107 4.76 -4.81 1.72
CA VAL A 107 4.77 -4.07 2.99
C VAL A 107 5.94 -3.10 2.99
N ILE A 108 5.65 -1.84 3.32
CA ILE A 108 6.66 -0.79 3.48
C ILE A 108 6.49 -0.12 4.86
N ASP A 109 7.58 0.37 5.42
CA ASP A 109 7.56 1.25 6.58
C ASP A 109 7.91 2.67 6.13
N VAL A 110 7.09 3.64 6.52
CA VAL A 110 7.30 5.07 6.27
C VAL A 110 7.27 5.79 7.60
N MET A 111 8.38 6.45 7.97
CA MET A 111 8.53 7.15 9.26
C MET A 111 8.29 6.26 10.50
N GLY A 112 8.47 4.94 10.35
CA GLY A 112 8.17 3.94 11.38
C GLY A 112 6.69 3.60 11.52
N VAL A 113 5.89 3.89 10.49
CA VAL A 113 4.48 3.49 10.36
C VAL A 113 4.38 2.48 9.22
N THR A 114 3.76 1.34 9.50
CA THR A 114 3.63 0.24 8.54
C THR A 114 2.47 0.48 7.58
N PHE A 115 2.73 0.23 6.30
CA PHE A 115 1.76 0.25 5.22
C PHE A 115 1.71 -1.12 4.55
N VAL A 116 0.51 -1.68 4.45
CA VAL A 116 0.21 -2.88 3.69
C VAL A 116 -0.42 -2.45 2.36
N LEU A 117 0.30 -2.73 1.27
CA LEU A 117 -0.15 -2.43 -0.09
C LEU A 117 -0.82 -3.66 -0.69
N ARG A 118 -2.00 -3.50 -1.29
CA ARG A 118 -2.79 -4.59 -1.88
C ARG A 118 -3.25 -4.24 -3.28
N ALA A 119 -2.75 -4.99 -4.26
CA ALA A 119 -3.27 -4.95 -5.62
C ALA A 119 -4.27 -6.09 -5.79
N ILE A 120 -5.54 -5.77 -5.98
CA ILE A 120 -6.59 -6.72 -6.31
C ILE A 120 -6.62 -6.89 -7.81
N ASP A 121 -6.36 -8.11 -8.28
CA ASP A 121 -6.33 -8.45 -9.70
C ASP A 121 -5.44 -7.50 -10.54
N PRO A 122 -4.12 -7.39 -10.24
CA PRO A 122 -3.21 -6.47 -10.94
C PRO A 122 -3.14 -6.72 -12.46
N PHE A 123 -3.53 -7.91 -12.93
CA PHE A 123 -3.55 -8.24 -14.35
C PHE A 123 -4.93 -8.03 -15.02
N GLY A 124 -5.94 -7.55 -14.28
CA GLY A 124 -7.31 -7.39 -14.79
C GLY A 124 -7.95 -8.69 -15.28
N MET A 125 -7.49 -9.83 -14.76
CA MET A 125 -7.93 -11.17 -15.17
C MET A 125 -9.37 -11.47 -14.73
N GLU A 126 -9.85 -10.87 -13.65
CA GLU A 126 -11.23 -10.97 -13.18
C GLU A 126 -12.20 -10.30 -14.16
N ARG A 127 -11.84 -9.13 -14.71
CA ARG A 127 -12.58 -8.48 -15.82
C ARG A 127 -12.59 -9.34 -17.10
N LEU A 128 -11.49 -10.04 -17.37
CA LEU A 128 -11.41 -10.97 -18.51
C LEU A 128 -12.25 -12.25 -18.29
N ARG A 129 -12.28 -12.78 -17.07
CA ARG A 129 -13.07 -13.97 -16.70
C ARG A 129 -14.58 -13.71 -16.69
N SER A 130 -14.98 -12.50 -16.34
CA SER A 130 -16.40 -12.08 -16.37
C SER A 130 -16.92 -11.82 -17.80
N ARG A 131 -16.06 -11.87 -18.83
CA ARG A 131 -16.45 -11.91 -20.25
C ARG A 131 -16.43 -13.38 -20.76
N PRO A 132 -17.59 -14.03 -20.97
CA PRO A 132 -17.68 -15.49 -21.14
C PRO A 132 -16.92 -16.12 -22.34
N GLY A 133 -16.35 -15.33 -23.25
CA GLY A 133 -15.71 -15.81 -24.48
C GLY A 133 -14.18 -15.71 -24.55
N LEU A 134 -13.54 -14.80 -23.81
CA LEU A 134 -12.11 -14.50 -23.99
C LEU A 134 -11.20 -15.42 -23.18
N TRP A 135 -11.63 -15.82 -21.98
CA TRP A 135 -10.80 -16.65 -21.09
C TRP A 135 -10.59 -18.09 -21.61
N ARG A 136 -11.51 -18.58 -22.45
CA ARG A 136 -11.41 -19.91 -23.09
C ARG A 136 -10.23 -20.00 -24.06
N LEU A 137 -9.77 -18.88 -24.62
CA LEU A 137 -8.61 -18.84 -25.51
C LEU A 137 -7.29 -18.84 -24.72
N SER A 138 -7.15 -18.04 -23.66
CA SER A 138 -5.94 -18.09 -22.80
C SER A 138 -5.78 -19.45 -22.13
N ALA A 139 -6.85 -20.04 -21.58
CA ALA A 139 -6.78 -21.38 -20.99
C ALA A 139 -6.48 -22.49 -22.02
N ALA A 140 -6.75 -22.26 -23.31
CA ALA A 140 -6.37 -23.17 -24.39
C ALA A 140 -4.90 -22.98 -24.83
N LEU A 141 -4.31 -21.81 -24.56
CA LEU A 141 -2.91 -21.50 -24.84
C LEU A 141 -1.97 -21.96 -23.71
N ASP A 142 -2.45 -21.94 -22.45
CA ASP A 142 -1.75 -22.46 -21.27
C ASP A 142 -1.78 -24.01 -21.18
N GLY A 143 -1.76 -24.69 -22.33
CA GLY A 143 -1.61 -26.14 -22.40
C GLY A 143 -0.33 -26.61 -21.67
N PRO A 144 -0.31 -27.83 -21.11
CA PRO A 144 0.78 -28.29 -20.25
C PRO A 144 2.13 -28.15 -20.97
N ALA A 145 3.08 -27.50 -20.30
CA ALA A 145 4.45 -27.32 -20.76
C ALA A 145 5.01 -28.63 -21.33
N GLY A 146 5.11 -28.71 -22.66
CA GLY A 146 5.49 -29.92 -23.38
C GLY A 146 4.94 -30.05 -24.81
N ALA A 147 3.98 -29.23 -25.24
CA ALA A 147 3.46 -29.25 -26.62
C ALA A 147 4.26 -28.38 -27.63
N GLY A 148 5.32 -27.68 -27.18
CA GLY A 148 6.08 -26.72 -27.99
C GLY A 148 6.85 -27.33 -29.18
N GLU A 149 7.05 -28.64 -29.21
CA GLU A 149 7.76 -29.32 -30.30
C GLU A 149 6.86 -29.72 -31.48
N ARG A 150 5.57 -30.04 -31.22
CA ARG A 150 4.63 -30.43 -32.28
C ARG A 150 4.02 -29.25 -33.03
N SER A 151 3.83 -28.11 -32.37
CA SER A 151 3.25 -26.91 -33.01
C SER A 151 4.21 -26.21 -33.97
N ARG A 152 5.52 -26.43 -33.83
CA ARG A 152 6.52 -25.85 -34.74
C ARG A 152 6.51 -26.50 -36.14
N GLN A 153 6.29 -27.81 -36.21
CA GLN A 153 6.32 -28.58 -37.47
C GLN A 153 5.05 -28.38 -38.32
N HIS A 154 3.92 -28.08 -37.69
CA HIS A 154 2.63 -27.99 -38.39
C HIS A 154 2.51 -26.78 -39.34
N TRP A 155 3.20 -25.68 -39.04
CA TRP A 155 3.18 -24.50 -39.90
C TRP A 155 4.10 -24.62 -41.12
N GLU A 156 5.17 -25.44 -41.04
CA GLU A 156 6.08 -25.70 -42.17
C GLU A 156 5.42 -26.61 -43.23
N GLU A 157 4.57 -27.56 -42.84
CA GLU A 157 3.81 -28.39 -43.78
C GLU A 157 2.73 -27.62 -44.55
N LEU A 158 2.17 -26.55 -43.97
CA LEU A 158 1.10 -25.76 -44.57
C LEU A 158 1.58 -24.70 -45.57
N LEU A 159 2.86 -24.30 -45.50
CA LEU A 159 3.44 -23.26 -46.36
C LEU A 159 4.26 -23.82 -47.53
N GLY A 160 4.32 -25.15 -47.66
CA GLY A 160 4.93 -25.84 -48.80
C GLY A 160 6.44 -25.73 -48.82
N GLY A 161 7.11 -26.81 -48.39
CA GLY A 161 8.51 -27.07 -48.77
C GLY A 161 8.66 -27.36 -50.25
#